data_AF-A0A0C9XHY9-F1
#
_entry.id   AF-A0A0C9XHY9-F1
#
_cell.length_a   1.000
_cell.length_b   1.000
_cell.length_c   1.000
_cell.angle_alpha   90.00
_cell.angle_beta   90.00
_cell.angle_gamma   90.00
#
_symmetry.space_group_name_H-M   'P 1'
#
loop_
_entity.id
_entity.type
_entity.pdbx_description
1 polymer ?
#
loop_
_entity_poly.entity_id
_entity_poly.type
_entity_poly.pdbx_seq_one_letter_code
_entity_poly.pdbx_strand_id
1 'polypeptide(L)'
;MFCAFEGAPRITRLFGRGTVHEFGTPEYESIIPVDKRQPGSRSVIMLDVYKVSSSCGYAVPLYTFKAHRLKLKEFFTRKEDEDIPASANCDPSEAEPRVRRRGCSIIGS
;
A
#
# COMPACT_ATOMS: atom_id res chain seq x y z
N MET A 1 4.37 1.27 -10.28
CA MET A 1 4.67 1.67 -11.67
C MET A 1 5.03 0.40 -12.44
N PHE A 2 4.28 0.02 -13.47
CA PHE A 2 4.62 -1.13 -14.31
C PHE A 2 5.59 -0.65 -15.39
N CYS A 3 6.85 -1.05 -15.29
CA CYS A 3 7.90 -0.68 -16.25
C CYS A 3 8.40 -1.94 -16.97
N ALA A 4 8.49 -1.87 -18.29
CA ALA A 4 9.20 -2.87 -19.09
C ALA A 4 10.70 -2.54 -19.05
N PHE A 5 11.47 -3.31 -18.27
CA PHE A 5 12.92 -3.12 -18.14
C PHE A 5 13.73 -3.92 -19.18
N GLU A 6 13.06 -4.84 -19.87
CA GLU A 6 13.57 -5.65 -20.99
C GLU A 6 12.51 -5.70 -22.10
N GLY A 7 12.94 -5.91 -23.34
CA GLY A 7 12.03 -6.00 -24.51
C GLY A 7 11.46 -4.66 -24.97
N ALA A 8 10.30 -4.69 -25.62
CA ALA A 8 9.67 -3.48 -26.17
C ALA A 8 9.20 -2.55 -25.03
N PRO A 9 9.55 -1.26 -25.04
CA PRO A 9 9.23 -0.36 -23.94
C PRO A 9 7.75 -0.01 -23.98
N ARG A 10 6.95 -0.68 -23.14
CA ARG A 10 5.52 -0.42 -23.01
C ARG A 10 5.21 0.13 -21.63
N ILE A 11 4.43 1.21 -21.60
CA ILE A 11 3.87 1.78 -20.38
C ILE A 11 2.40 1.40 -20.33
N THR A 12 1.99 0.66 -19.31
CA THR A 12 0.60 0.19 -19.14
C THR A 12 -0.14 1.06 -18.12
N ARG A 13 -1.34 1.50 -18.49
CA ARG A 13 -2.29 2.23 -17.65
C ARG A 13 -3.52 1.37 -17.43
N LEU A 14 -3.85 1.12 -16.18
CA LEU A 14 -5.05 0.37 -15.77
C LEU A 14 -6.11 1.38 -15.32
N PHE A 15 -7.29 1.32 -15.94
CA PHE A 15 -8.45 2.12 -15.57
C PHE A 15 -9.50 1.19 -14.96
N GLY A 16 -9.92 1.54 -13.76
CA GLY A 16 -10.79 0.69 -12.97
C GLY A 16 -11.43 1.44 -11.82
N ARG A 17 -12.32 0.75 -11.11
CA ARG A 17 -12.87 1.22 -9.84
C ARG A 17 -12.06 0.61 -8.70
N GLY A 18 -11.52 1.48 -7.84
CA GLY A 18 -10.76 1.06 -6.66
C GLY A 18 -11.66 0.99 -5.43
N THR A 19 -11.52 -0.08 -4.66
CA THR A 19 -12.08 -0.24 -3.31
C THR A 19 -10.93 -0.37 -2.33
N VAL A 20 -10.99 0.36 -1.22
CA VAL A 20 -9.92 0.38 -0.21
C VAL A 20 -10.40 -0.35 1.05
N HIS A 21 -9.61 -1.33 1.49
CA HIS A 21 -9.79 -2.02 2.77
C HIS A 21 -8.64 -1.59 3.69
N GLU A 22 -8.98 -0.97 4.82
CA GLU A 22 -7.99 -0.46 5.78
C GLU A 22 -7.48 -1.57 6.69
N PHE A 23 -6.29 -1.37 7.25
CA PHE A 23 -5.71 -2.32 8.19
C PHE A 23 -6.61 -2.53 9.42
N GLY A 24 -6.81 -3.79 9.81
CA GLY A 24 -7.63 -4.17 10.97
C GLY A 24 -9.12 -4.37 10.69
N THR A 25 -9.59 -4.21 9.44
CA THR A 25 -10.95 -4.61 9.07
C THR A 25 -11.00 -6.10 8.70
N PRO A 26 -12.14 -6.80 8.91
CA PRO A 26 -12.25 -8.22 8.57
C PRO A 26 -12.05 -8.49 7.08
N GLU A 27 -12.42 -7.55 6.21
CA GLU A 27 -12.21 -7.66 4.76
C GLU A 27 -10.72 -7.65 4.42
N TYR A 28 -9.91 -6.83 5.10
CA TYR A 28 -8.47 -6.81 4.92
C TYR A 28 -7.85 -8.17 5.26
N GLU A 29 -8.19 -8.72 6.43
CA GLU A 29 -7.67 -10.01 6.91
C GLU A 29 -8.12 -11.17 6.01
N SER A 30 -9.31 -11.07 5.40
CA SER A 30 -9.79 -12.06 4.43
C SER A 30 -8.97 -12.08 3.14
N ILE A 31 -8.43 -10.92 2.72
CA ILE A 31 -7.67 -10.78 1.47
C ILE A 31 -6.19 -11.08 1.71
N ILE A 32 -5.62 -10.55 2.78
CA ILE A 32 -4.24 -10.76 3.19
C ILE A 32 -4.25 -11.33 4.60
N PRO A 33 -4.14 -12.66 4.76
CA PRO A 33 -4.07 -13.26 6.08
C PRO A 33 -2.74 -12.90 6.75
N VAL A 34 -2.75 -12.92 8.08
CA VAL A 34 -1.62 -12.49 8.94
C VAL A 34 -0.30 -13.15 8.57
N ASP A 35 -0.30 -14.43 8.17
CA ASP A 35 0.90 -15.20 7.81
C ASP A 35 1.58 -14.69 6.52
N LYS A 36 0.83 -14.06 5.62
CA LYS A 36 1.34 -13.54 4.33
C LYS A 36 1.55 -12.04 4.33
N ARG A 37 1.10 -11.36 5.39
CA ARG A 37 1.23 -9.91 5.51
C ARG A 37 2.71 -9.52 5.53
N GLN A 38 3.07 -8.55 4.70
CA GLN A 38 4.40 -7.94 4.76
C GLN A 38 4.44 -6.85 5.84
N PRO A 39 5.57 -6.70 6.52
CA PRO A 39 5.74 -5.68 7.54
C PRO A 39 5.56 -4.29 6.93
N GLY A 40 4.76 -3.46 7.60
CA GLY A 40 4.40 -2.12 7.13
C GLY A 40 3.19 -2.04 6.19
N SER A 41 2.45 -3.14 5.96
CA SER A 41 1.18 -3.09 5.22
C SER A 41 0.11 -2.30 5.98
N ARG A 42 -0.58 -1.36 5.31
CA ARG A 42 -1.56 -0.43 5.93
C ARG A 42 -2.95 -0.47 5.31
N SER A 43 -3.06 -0.92 4.08
CA SER A 43 -4.33 -1.05 3.37
C SER A 43 -4.17 -1.94 2.15
N VAL A 44 -5.29 -2.53 1.74
CA VAL A 44 -5.42 -3.23 0.46
C VAL A 44 -6.27 -2.37 -0.46
N ILE A 45 -5.78 -2.14 -1.68
CA ILE A 45 -6.54 -1.45 -2.72
C ILE A 45 -6.89 -2.48 -3.79
N MET A 46 -8.16 -2.89 -3.81
CA MET A 46 -8.71 -3.79 -4.82
C MET A 46 -9.19 -2.98 -6.02
N LEU A 47 -8.74 -3.32 -7.23
CA LEU A 47 -9.04 -2.56 -8.44
C LEU A 47 -9.78 -3.43 -9.46
N ASP A 48 -11.04 -3.08 -9.74
CA ASP A 48 -11.84 -3.68 -10.80
C ASP A 48 -11.52 -2.98 -12.13
N VAL A 49 -10.65 -3.59 -12.93
CA VAL A 49 -10.15 -3.01 -14.19
C VAL A 49 -11.13 -3.27 -15.33
N TYR A 50 -11.64 -2.20 -15.94
CA TYR A 50 -12.52 -2.28 -17.12
C TYR A 50 -11.84 -1.82 -18.42
N LYS A 51 -10.70 -1.10 -18.32
CA LYS A 51 -9.96 -0.65 -19.49
C LYS A 51 -8.46 -0.65 -19.23
N VAL A 52 -7.71 -1.08 -20.25
CA VAL A 52 -6.25 -1.06 -20.26
C VAL A 52 -5.79 -0.26 -21.46
N SER A 53 -4.82 0.63 -21.25
CA SER A 53 -4.18 1.38 -22.33
C SER A 53 -2.67 1.19 -22.24
N SER A 54 -2.03 0.93 -23.37
CA SER A 54 -0.58 0.82 -23.49
C SER A 54 -0.04 1.90 -24.41
N SER A 55 1.07 2.54 -24.04
CA SER A 55 1.79 3.48 -24.90
C SER A 55 3.25 3.06 -25.10
N CYS A 56 3.85 3.50 -26.21
CA CYS A 56 5.29 3.35 -26.46
C CYS A 56 6.08 4.25 -25.50
N GLY A 57 6.96 3.64 -24.72
CA GLY A 57 7.81 4.31 -23.74
C GLY A 57 9.23 4.48 -24.25
N TYR A 58 9.45 5.12 -25.41
CA TYR A 58 10.78 5.21 -26.02
C TYR A 58 11.88 5.80 -25.10
N ALA A 59 11.49 6.56 -24.08
CA ALA A 59 12.40 7.09 -23.07
C ALA A 59 12.66 6.14 -21.87
N VAL A 60 12.07 4.94 -21.85
CA VAL A 60 12.27 3.95 -20.77
C VAL A 60 13.64 3.27 -20.97
N PRO A 61 14.58 3.42 -20.02
CA PRO A 61 15.89 2.81 -20.13
C PRO A 61 15.84 1.29 -19.88
N LEU A 62 16.77 0.57 -20.50
CA LEU A 62 17.01 -0.84 -20.24
C LEU A 62 17.68 -1.00 -18.86
N TYR A 63 17.23 -2.00 -18.09
CA TYR A 63 17.81 -2.32 -16.78
C TYR A 63 18.00 -3.82 -16.63
N THR A 64 19.15 -4.22 -16.11
CA THR A 64 19.41 -5.61 -15.68
C THR A 64 19.06 -5.77 -14.21
N PHE A 65 18.20 -6.74 -13.89
CA PHE A 65 17.88 -7.07 -12.51
C PHE A 65 19.12 -7.60 -11.78
N LYS A 66 19.40 -7.05 -10.59
CA LYS A 66 20.51 -7.52 -9.71
C LYS A 66 19.98 -8.24 -8.49
N ALA A 67 19.17 -7.56 -7.68
CA ALA A 67 18.55 -8.09 -6.47
C ALA A 67 17.43 -7.17 -5.96
N HIS A 68 16.57 -7.69 -5.08
CA HIS A 68 15.64 -6.86 -4.31
C HIS A 68 16.35 -6.13 -3.18
N ARG A 69 15.91 -4.90 -2.87
CA ARG A 69 16.40 -4.15 -1.71
C ARG A 69 15.65 -4.56 -0.45
N LEU A 70 16.36 -5.15 0.51
CA LEU A 70 15.76 -5.63 1.77
C LEU A 70 15.57 -4.52 2.82
N LYS A 71 16.28 -3.40 2.69
CA LYS A 71 16.28 -2.29 3.66
C LYS A 71 14.89 -1.81 4.10
N LEU A 72 13.92 -1.76 3.19
CA LEU A 72 12.55 -1.36 3.51
C LEU A 72 11.88 -2.39 4.43
N LYS A 73 12.03 -3.67 4.09
CA LYS A 73 11.48 -4.78 4.86
C LYS A 73 12.13 -4.85 6.24
N GLU A 74 13.45 -4.75 6.31
CA GLU A 74 14.21 -4.72 7.57
C GLU A 74 13.77 -3.57 8.49
N PHE A 75 13.61 -2.36 7.92
CA PHE A 75 13.17 -1.19 8.68
C PHE A 75 11.79 -1.39 9.30
N PHE A 76 10.82 -1.88 8.51
CA PHE A 76 9.46 -2.11 9.01
C PHE A 76 9.36 -3.33 9.93
N THR A 77 10.16 -4.38 9.71
CA THR A 77 10.20 -5.54 10.60
C THR A 77 10.62 -5.09 12.00
N ARG A 78 11.72 -4.34 12.11
CA ARG A 78 12.18 -3.79 13.40
C ARG A 78 11.12 -2.90 14.06
N LYS A 79 10.39 -2.11 13.27
CA LYS A 79 9.32 -1.24 13.80
C LYS A 79 8.12 -2.04 14.30
N GLU A 80 7.73 -3.10 13.60
CA GLU A 80 6.67 -3.99 14.08
C GLU A 80 7.10 -4.76 15.34
N ASP A 81 8.36 -5.20 15.43
CA ASP A 81 8.90 -5.83 16.65
C ASP A 81 8.87 -4.89 17.87
N GLU A 82 9.06 -3.58 17.65
CA GLU A 82 8.91 -2.54 18.69
C GLU A 82 7.43 -2.25 19.03
N ASP A 83 6.54 -2.28 18.03
CA ASP A 83 5.12 -1.93 18.19
C ASP A 83 4.29 -3.08 18.83
N ILE A 84 4.63 -4.35 18.58
CA ILE A 84 3.95 -5.52 19.16
C ILE A 84 3.90 -5.46 20.71
N PRO A 85 5.02 -5.29 21.43
CA PRO A 85 4.99 -5.17 22.88
C PRO A 85 4.34 -3.87 23.37
N ALA A 86 4.38 -2.78 22.59
CA ALA A 86 3.70 -1.53 22.95
C ALA A 86 2.16 -1.69 22.89
N SER A 87 1.65 -2.40 21.87
CA SER A 87 0.21 -2.67 21.74
C SER A 87 -0.35 -3.61 22.81
N ALA A 88 0.48 -4.52 23.34
CA ALA A 88 0.10 -5.41 24.45
C ALA A 88 -0.05 -4.69 25.79
N ASN A 89 0.55 -3.50 25.93
CA ASN A 89 0.49 -2.66 27.12
C ASN A 89 -0.52 -1.50 27.01
N CYS A 90 -1.23 -1.38 25.88
CA CYS A 90 -2.31 -0.40 25.74
C CYS A 90 -3.63 -1.04 26.17
N ASP A 91 -4.22 -0.53 27.24
CA ASP A 91 -5.59 -0.87 27.61
C ASP A 91 -6.55 -0.49 26.46
N PRO A 92 -7.41 -1.42 25.99
CA PRO A 92 -8.34 -1.16 24.88
C PRO A 92 -9.33 -0.01 25.13
N SER A 93 -9.47 0.46 26.37
CA SER A 93 -10.31 1.59 26.75
C SER A 93 -9.69 2.97 26.50
N GLU A 94 -8.37 3.06 26.27
CA GLU A 94 -7.64 4.31 26.00
C GLU A 94 -7.27 4.48 24.52
N ALA A 95 -7.57 3.48 23.69
CA ALA A 95 -7.40 3.56 22.24
C ALA A 95 -8.46 4.50 21.66
N GLU A 96 -8.20 5.82 21.70
CA GLU A 96 -9.06 6.78 21.03
C GLU A 96 -9.19 6.38 19.54
N PRO A 97 -10.42 6.21 19.03
CA PRO A 97 -10.60 6.02 17.60
C PRO A 97 -10.05 7.29 16.95
N ARG A 98 -9.14 7.14 15.99
CA ARG A 98 -8.64 8.25 15.17
C ARG A 98 -9.76 8.73 14.25
N VAL A 99 -10.82 9.28 14.84
CA VAL A 99 -12.00 9.85 14.20
C VAL A 99 -11.49 11.05 13.44
N ARG A 100 -11.55 10.94 12.11
CA ARG A 100 -11.44 12.06 11.19
C ARG A 100 -12.40 13.16 11.66
N ARG A 101 -11.86 14.20 12.31
CA ARG A 101 -12.56 15.48 12.39
C ARG A 101 -12.67 16.02 10.98
N ARG A 102 -13.78 15.69 10.31
CA ARG A 102 -14.29 16.45 9.17
C ARG A 102 -14.62 17.85 9.69
N GLY A 103 -13.64 18.74 9.61
CA GLY A 103 -13.81 20.18 9.80
C GLY A 103 -13.79 20.86 8.44
N CYS A 104 -14.88 20.73 7.70
CA CYS A 104 -15.22 21.70 6.67
C CYS A 104 -15.56 23.01 7.40
N SER A 105 -14.72 24.03 7.27
CA SER A 105 -15.12 25.43 7.45
C SER A 105 -14.48 26.26 6.34
N ILE A 106 -15.31 26.52 5.34
CA ILE A 106 -15.44 27.79 4.60
C ILE A 106 -15.10 29.03 5.45
N ILE A 107 -14.85 30.15 4.75
CA ILE A 107 -14.43 31.50 5.19
C ILE A 107 -12.88 31.63 5.14
N GLY A 108 -12.23 32.35 4.24
CA GLY A 108 -12.59 33.60 3.57
C GLY A 108 -11.81 34.75 4.21
N SER A 109 -10.61 35.06 3.67
CA SER A 109 -9.92 36.36 3.60
C SER A 109 -8.57 36.15 2.91
#